data_AF-A0A6S7K5L0-F1
#
_entry.id   AF-A0A6S7K5L0-F1
#
_cell.length_a   1.000
_cell.length_b   1.000
_cell.length_c   1.000
_cell.angle_alpha   90.00
_cell.angle_beta   90.00
_cell.angle_gamma   90.00
#
_symmetry.space_group_name_H-M   'P 1'
#
loop_
_entity.id
_entity.type
_entity.pdbx_description
1 polymer ?
#
loop_
_entity_poly.entity_id
_entity_poly.type
_entity_poly.pdbx_seq_one_letter_code
_entity_poly.pdbx_strand_id
1 'polypeptide(L)'
;MAKKWIQLFNSLSSVYDGYTKENVTPYMHAMVYHVLTLMRKHGGIKKFTGQGIEQNNDDCRSINLTKSNKWDAAKDVLLVSNRVEILSSFRRTPSMYPKRNAQYWDNDLKEKQAKIKHKMKDENKQIDANIQSNDEPSVESMSPAELRAGFKHSMALKLA
;
A
#
# COMPACT_ATOMS: atom_id res chain seq x y z
N MET A 1 -21.56 -19.56 -21.09
CA MET A 1 -20.40 -19.97 -20.28
C MET A 1 -20.52 -19.51 -18.82
N ALA A 2 -20.64 -18.21 -18.55
CA ALA A 2 -20.62 -17.67 -17.17
C ALA A 2 -21.73 -18.23 -16.23
N LYS A 3 -22.94 -18.49 -16.73
CA LYS A 3 -24.01 -19.12 -15.93
C LYS A 3 -23.69 -20.56 -15.49
N LYS A 4 -22.95 -21.31 -16.32
CA LYS A 4 -22.51 -22.68 -15.99
C LYS A 4 -21.52 -22.68 -14.82
N TRP A 5 -20.74 -21.61 -14.68
CA TRP A 5 -19.82 -21.46 -13.56
C TRP A 5 -20.54 -21.27 -12.22
N ILE A 6 -21.58 -20.44 -12.14
CA ILE A 6 -22.40 -20.33 -10.92
C ILE A 6 -23.14 -21.65 -10.61
N GLN A 7 -23.59 -22.36 -11.64
CA GLN A 7 -24.20 -23.68 -11.46
C GLN A 7 -23.22 -24.69 -10.89
N LEU A 8 -21.98 -24.70 -11.37
CA LEU A 8 -20.90 -25.52 -10.81
C LEU A 8 -20.60 -25.11 -9.37
N PHE A 9 -20.47 -23.81 -9.08
CA PHE A 9 -20.26 -23.28 -7.73
C PHE A 9 -21.32 -23.82 -6.76
N ASN A 10 -22.61 -23.68 -7.09
CA ASN A 10 -23.69 -24.18 -6.23
C ASN A 10 -23.70 -25.71 -6.12
N SER A 11 -23.27 -26.44 -7.15
CA SER A 11 -23.20 -27.91 -7.10
C SER A 11 -22.15 -28.45 -6.12
N LEU A 12 -21.15 -27.64 -5.78
CA LEU A 12 -20.12 -27.98 -4.81
C LEU A 12 -20.57 -27.79 -3.37
N SER A 13 -21.74 -27.20 -3.14
CA SER A 13 -22.31 -26.97 -1.80
C SER A 13 -22.51 -28.25 -0.98
N SER A 14 -22.61 -29.41 -1.62
CA SER A 14 -22.73 -30.71 -0.95
C SER A 14 -21.39 -31.34 -0.58
N VAL A 15 -20.29 -30.86 -1.17
CA VAL A 15 -18.94 -31.42 -1.00
C VAL A 15 -18.08 -30.52 -0.13
N TYR A 16 -18.25 -29.20 -0.25
CA TYR A 16 -17.44 -28.20 0.43
C TYR A 16 -18.33 -27.14 1.06
N ASP A 17 -17.98 -26.74 2.28
CA ASP A 17 -18.64 -25.65 2.98
C ASP A 17 -18.33 -24.30 2.28
N GLY A 18 -19.28 -23.38 2.33
CA GLY A 18 -19.15 -22.05 1.73
C GLY A 18 -19.59 -21.95 0.25
N TYR A 19 -19.91 -23.05 -0.42
CA TYR A 19 -20.35 -23.06 -1.83
C TYR A 19 -21.88 -22.96 -2.01
N THR A 20 -22.57 -22.40 -1.02
CA THR A 20 -24.02 -22.24 -1.02
C THR A 20 -24.46 -21.08 -1.91
N LYS A 21 -25.72 -21.10 -2.34
CA LYS A 21 -26.34 -20.01 -3.11
C LYS A 21 -26.32 -18.67 -2.38
N GLU A 22 -26.33 -18.69 -1.06
CA GLU A 22 -26.29 -17.51 -0.18
C GLU A 22 -24.94 -16.78 -0.29
N ASN A 23 -23.86 -17.52 -0.59
CA ASN A 23 -22.51 -16.97 -0.72
C ASN A 23 -22.20 -16.48 -2.15
N VAL A 24 -23.19 -16.47 -3.04
CA VAL A 24 -23.03 -15.83 -4.36
C VAL A 24 -22.97 -14.33 -4.17
N THR A 25 -21.76 -13.77 -4.29
CA THR A 25 -21.54 -12.34 -4.07
C THR A 25 -22.15 -11.48 -5.18
N PRO A 26 -22.42 -10.18 -4.91
CA PRO A 26 -22.87 -9.25 -5.94
C PRO A 26 -21.93 -9.18 -7.16
N TYR A 27 -20.62 -9.37 -6.96
CA TYR A 27 -19.66 -9.41 -8.06
C TYR A 27 -19.84 -10.64 -8.97
N MET A 28 -20.13 -11.81 -8.40
CA MET A 28 -20.45 -13.01 -9.17
C MET A 28 -21.73 -12.80 -9.99
N HIS A 29 -22.75 -12.22 -9.38
CA HIS A 29 -24.00 -11.87 -10.07
C HIS A 29 -23.75 -10.90 -11.23
N ALA A 30 -23.03 -9.80 -10.96
CA ALA A 30 -22.72 -8.80 -11.97
C ALA A 30 -21.89 -9.36 -13.13
N MET A 31 -20.93 -10.24 -12.84
CA MET A 31 -20.13 -10.91 -13.86
C MET A 31 -21.00 -11.75 -14.82
N VAL A 32 -21.97 -12.51 -14.30
CA VAL A 32 -22.78 -13.41 -15.11
C VAL A 32 -23.87 -12.67 -15.91
N TYR A 33 -24.53 -11.68 -15.30
CA TYR A 33 -25.71 -11.04 -15.89
C TYR A 33 -25.42 -9.67 -16.53
N HIS A 34 -24.52 -8.87 -15.95
CA HIS A 34 -24.31 -7.48 -16.37
C HIS A 34 -23.09 -7.31 -17.27
N VAL A 35 -21.95 -7.94 -16.95
CA VAL A 35 -20.70 -7.77 -17.70
C VAL A 35 -20.86 -8.17 -19.18
N LEU A 36 -21.54 -9.29 -19.47
CA LEU A 36 -21.77 -9.72 -20.85
C LEU A 36 -22.62 -8.71 -21.65
N THR A 37 -23.64 -8.15 -21.00
CA THR A 37 -24.51 -7.12 -21.60
C THR A 37 -23.72 -5.84 -21.88
N LEU A 38 -22.89 -5.42 -20.93
CA LEU A 38 -22.01 -4.26 -21.07
C LEU A 38 -20.97 -4.45 -22.17
N MET A 39 -20.33 -5.62 -22.24
CA MET A 39 -19.36 -5.95 -23.29
C MET A 39 -19.99 -5.89 -24.68
N ARG A 40 -21.20 -6.44 -24.84
CA ARG A 40 -21.94 -6.38 -26.12
C ARG A 40 -22.32 -4.95 -26.50
N LYS A 41 -22.75 -4.14 -25.53
CA LYS A 41 -23.20 -2.75 -25.78
C LYS A 41 -22.05 -1.78 -26.05
N HIS A 42 -20.90 -1.97 -25.42
CA HIS A 42 -19.81 -0.97 -25.41
C HIS A 42 -18.51 -1.44 -26.08
N GLY A 43 -18.48 -2.66 -26.64
CA GLY A 43 -17.32 -3.21 -27.32
C GLY A 43 -16.19 -3.62 -26.36
N GLY A 44 -16.52 -3.90 -25.09
CA GLY A 44 -15.57 -4.35 -24.07
C GLY A 44 -15.71 -3.62 -22.73
N ILE A 45 -15.07 -4.18 -21.69
CA ILE A 45 -15.13 -3.65 -20.32
C ILE A 45 -13.98 -2.69 -19.97
N LYS A 46 -12.90 -2.69 -20.77
CA LYS A 46 -11.66 -1.92 -20.50
C LYS A 46 -11.91 -0.42 -20.24
N LYS A 47 -12.92 0.17 -20.89
CA LYS A 47 -13.25 1.60 -20.74
C LYS A 47 -13.87 1.93 -19.37
N PHE A 48 -14.38 0.93 -18.65
CA PHE A 48 -15.06 1.07 -17.36
C PHE A 48 -14.18 0.65 -16.19
N THR A 49 -12.91 0.31 -16.41
CA THR A 49 -11.98 -0.04 -15.33
C THR A 49 -11.49 1.22 -14.63
N GLY A 50 -11.47 1.22 -13.29
CA GLY A 50 -10.97 2.33 -12.48
C GLY A 50 -9.44 2.43 -12.38
N GLN A 51 -8.69 1.48 -12.93
CA GLN A 51 -7.23 1.40 -12.77
C GLN A 51 -6.49 2.68 -13.15
N GLY A 52 -6.90 3.36 -14.23
CA GLY A 52 -6.28 4.62 -14.64
C GLY A 52 -6.55 5.78 -13.66
N ILE A 53 -7.71 5.76 -13.00
CA ILE A 53 -8.09 6.77 -12.00
C ILE A 53 -7.29 6.56 -10.72
N GLU A 54 -7.12 5.30 -10.30
CA GLU A 54 -6.29 4.95 -9.13
C GLU A 54 -4.83 5.37 -9.34
N GLN A 55 -4.25 5.06 -10.50
CA GLN A 55 -2.90 5.49 -10.84
C GLN A 55 -2.76 7.02 -10.82
N ASN A 56 -3.73 7.73 -11.41
CA ASN A 56 -3.71 9.19 -11.42
C ASN A 56 -3.78 9.76 -10.00
N ASN A 57 -4.55 9.14 -9.11
CA ASN A 57 -4.62 9.54 -7.71
C ASN A 57 -3.29 9.31 -6.98
N ASP A 58 -2.63 8.19 -7.22
CA ASP A 58 -1.30 7.90 -6.68
C ASP A 58 -0.25 8.91 -7.16
N ASP A 59 -0.30 9.29 -8.43
CA ASP A 59 0.59 10.32 -9.00
C ASP A 59 0.32 11.70 -8.38
N CYS A 60 -0.96 12.08 -8.25
CA CYS A 60 -1.35 13.32 -7.56
C CYS A 60 -0.83 13.35 -6.12
N ARG A 61 -0.99 12.24 -5.39
CA ARG A 61 -0.52 12.10 -4.01
C ARG A 61 1.00 12.23 -3.94
N SER A 62 1.73 11.59 -4.85
CA SER A 62 3.19 11.66 -4.93
C SER A 62 3.66 13.11 -5.14
N ILE A 63 3.04 13.84 -6.06
CA ILE A 63 3.36 15.25 -6.32
C ILE A 63 3.08 16.10 -5.09
N ASN A 64 1.91 15.94 -4.48
CA ASN A 64 1.52 16.72 -3.31
C ASN A 64 2.46 16.52 -2.11
N LEU A 65 2.98 15.30 -1.92
CA LEU A 65 3.86 14.98 -0.80
C LEU A 65 5.32 15.38 -1.03
N THR A 66 5.80 15.34 -2.28
CA THR A 66 7.25 15.45 -2.57
C THR A 66 7.65 16.71 -3.32
N LYS A 67 6.77 17.29 -4.14
CA LYS A 67 7.09 18.37 -5.10
C LYS A 67 6.29 19.65 -4.88
N SER A 68 5.17 19.58 -4.16
CA SER A 68 4.27 20.70 -3.90
C SER A 68 4.73 21.55 -2.71
N ASN A 69 4.53 22.87 -2.82
CA ASN A 69 4.68 23.82 -1.71
C ASN A 69 3.42 23.83 -0.80
N LYS A 70 2.33 23.18 -1.22
CA LYS A 70 1.05 23.08 -0.50
C LYS A 70 0.28 24.40 -0.34
N TRP A 71 0.74 25.48 -0.97
CA TRP A 71 -0.01 26.74 -1.06
C TRP A 71 -1.20 26.63 -2.01
N ASP A 72 -1.02 25.91 -3.13
CA ASP A 72 -2.07 25.57 -4.08
C ASP A 72 -1.78 24.18 -4.66
N ALA A 73 -2.16 23.14 -3.91
CA ALA A 73 -1.83 21.77 -4.26
C ALA A 73 -2.44 21.32 -5.60
N ALA A 74 -3.64 21.82 -5.94
CA ALA A 74 -4.31 21.48 -7.19
C ALA A 74 -3.55 22.04 -8.39
N LYS A 75 -3.15 23.31 -8.33
CA LYS A 75 -2.32 23.93 -9.37
C LYS A 75 -0.94 23.27 -9.47
N ASP A 76 -0.32 22.96 -8.34
CA ASP A 76 0.99 22.30 -8.31
C ASP A 76 0.94 20.92 -9.01
N VAL A 77 -0.11 20.12 -8.75
CA VAL A 77 -0.34 18.86 -9.44
C VAL A 77 -0.44 19.06 -10.95
N LEU A 78 -1.26 20.02 -11.41
CA LEU A 78 -1.44 20.28 -12.84
C LEU A 78 -0.14 20.72 -13.53
N LEU A 79 0.61 21.64 -12.91
CA LEU A 79 1.85 22.16 -13.46
C LEU A 79 2.96 21.09 -13.51
N VAL A 80 3.09 20.29 -12.46
CA VAL A 80 4.10 19.24 -12.39
C VAL A 80 3.77 18.10 -13.34
N SER A 81 2.51 17.67 -13.43
CA SER A 81 2.10 16.62 -14.38
C SER A 81 2.38 17.02 -15.82
N ASN A 82 2.00 18.24 -16.21
CA ASN A 82 2.28 18.77 -17.55
C ASN A 82 3.81 18.84 -17.82
N ARG A 83 4.59 19.31 -16.83
CA ARG A 83 6.06 19.33 -16.95
C ARG A 83 6.63 17.92 -17.16
N VAL A 84 6.14 16.91 -16.43
CA VAL A 84 6.61 15.53 -16.58
C VAL A 84 6.24 14.97 -17.96
N GLU A 85 5.04 15.28 -18.46
CA GLU A 85 4.59 14.88 -19.79
C GLU A 85 5.48 15.46 -20.90
N ILE A 86 5.76 16.77 -20.85
CA ILE A 86 6.67 17.44 -21.81
C ILE A 86 8.07 16.84 -21.75
N LEU A 87 8.56 16.50 -20.55
CA LEU A 87 9.88 15.93 -20.35
C LEU A 87 9.95 14.41 -20.58
N SER A 88 8.83 13.75 -20.88
CA SER A 88 8.77 12.28 -21.01
C SER A 88 9.65 11.74 -22.14
N SER A 89 9.84 12.53 -23.20
CA SER A 89 10.70 12.21 -24.34
C SER A 89 12.18 12.50 -24.08
N PHE A 90 12.52 13.20 -23.01
CA PHE A 90 13.88 13.64 -22.70
C PHE A 90 14.46 12.85 -21.53
N ARG A 91 15.65 12.27 -21.72
CA ARG A 91 16.40 11.64 -20.63
C ARG A 91 17.27 12.68 -19.95
N ARG A 92 17.14 12.81 -18.62
CA ARG A 92 18.05 13.68 -17.84
C ARG A 92 19.47 13.14 -17.96
N THR A 93 20.37 13.93 -18.53
CA THR A 93 21.81 13.65 -18.46
C THR A 93 22.28 13.93 -17.04
N PRO A 94 22.89 12.96 -16.34
CA PRO A 94 23.49 13.22 -15.04
C PRO A 94 24.52 14.34 -15.19
N SER A 95 24.47 15.35 -14.32
CA SER A 95 25.51 16.37 -14.30
C SER A 95 26.85 15.71 -13.98
N MET A 96 27.89 16.02 -14.77
CA MET A 96 29.24 15.52 -14.52
C MET A 96 29.86 16.35 -13.39
N TYR A 97 29.64 15.91 -12.15
CA TYR A 97 30.28 16.50 -10.99
C TYR A 97 31.59 15.75 -10.68
N PRO A 98 32.76 16.42 -10.62
CA PRO A 98 33.98 15.79 -10.15
C PRO A 98 33.84 15.50 -8.65
N LYS A 99 33.87 14.22 -8.27
CA LYS A 99 33.87 13.80 -6.87
C LYS A 99 35.19 14.23 -6.22
N ARG A 100 35.13 15.20 -5.29
CA ARG A 100 36.32 15.73 -4.59
C ARG A 100 37.11 14.67 -3.82
N ASN A 101 36.46 13.61 -3.33
CA ASN A 101 37.11 12.48 -2.67
C ASN A 101 36.49 11.17 -3.18
N ALA A 102 37.10 10.57 -4.21
CA ALA A 102 36.60 9.33 -4.82
C ALA A 102 36.51 8.18 -3.80
N GLN A 103 37.51 8.06 -2.93
CA GLN A 103 37.59 7.00 -1.93
C GLN A 103 36.44 7.04 -0.92
N TYR A 104 36.03 8.24 -0.50
CA TYR A 104 34.88 8.43 0.38
C TYR A 104 33.58 7.93 -0.26
N TRP A 105 33.35 8.27 -1.53
CA TRP A 105 32.12 7.91 -2.24
C TRP A 105 32.08 6.44 -2.67
N ASP A 106 33.22 5.82 -2.92
CA ASP A 106 33.29 4.45 -3.43
C ASP A 106 33.28 3.41 -2.30
N ASN A 107 33.99 3.67 -1.19
CA ASN A 107 34.22 2.70 -0.12
C ASN A 107 33.69 3.17 1.25
N ASP A 108 34.11 4.35 1.75
CA ASP A 108 33.78 4.77 3.14
C ASP A 108 32.27 4.91 3.37
N LEU A 109 31.54 5.43 2.40
CA LEU A 109 30.10 5.62 2.52
C LEU A 109 29.37 4.27 2.63
N LYS A 110 29.79 3.28 1.84
CA LYS A 110 29.20 1.93 1.86
C LYS A 110 29.50 1.24 3.18
N GLU A 111 30.73 1.36 3.68
CA GLU A 111 31.10 0.81 4.99
C GLU A 111 30.35 1.47 6.14
N LYS A 112 30.20 2.81 6.13
CA LYS A 112 29.41 3.52 7.15
C LYS A 112 27.96 3.07 7.14
N GLN A 113 27.34 2.94 5.96
CA GLN A 113 25.96 2.45 5.86
C GLN A 113 25.81 1.00 6.31
N ALA A 114 26.77 0.12 5.99
CA ALA A 114 26.77 -1.25 6.47
C ALA A 114 26.83 -1.32 8.00
N LYS A 115 27.71 -0.52 8.63
CA LYS A 115 27.82 -0.43 10.09
C LYS A 115 26.52 0.07 10.75
N ILE A 116 25.85 1.07 10.18
CA ILE A 116 24.56 1.56 10.68
C ILE A 116 23.48 0.46 10.58
N LYS A 117 23.40 -0.25 9.44
CA LYS A 117 22.45 -1.35 9.26
C LYS A 117 22.68 -2.49 10.25
N HIS A 118 23.95 -2.84 10.51
CA HIS A 118 24.28 -3.85 11.51
C HIS A 118 23.85 -3.40 12.90
N LYS A 119 24.19 -2.16 13.30
CA LYS A 119 23.79 -1.60 14.60
C LYS A 119 22.27 -1.59 14.81
N MET A 120 21.50 -1.16 13.82
CA MET A 120 20.02 -1.17 13.91
C MET A 120 19.43 -2.59 13.98
N LYS A 121 20.08 -3.58 13.35
CA LYS A 121 19.64 -4.97 13.41
C LYS A 121 19.91 -5.57 14.79
N ASP A 122 21.04 -5.21 15.40
CA ASP A 122 21.40 -5.63 16.75
C ASP A 122 20.46 -4.99 17.79
N GLU A 123 20.13 -3.70 17.65
CA GLU A 123 19.17 -2.99 18.50
C GLU A 123 17.75 -3.57 18.41
N ASN A 124 17.25 -3.86 17.20
CA ASN A 124 15.93 -4.49 17.04
C ASN A 124 15.88 -5.90 17.63
N LYS A 125 16.95 -6.69 17.46
CA LYS A 125 17.03 -8.03 18.05
C LYS A 125 17.02 -8.00 19.58
N GLN A 126 17.58 -6.93 20.16
CA GLN A 126 17.60 -6.71 21.59
C GLN A 126 16.24 -6.23 22.11
N ILE A 127 15.50 -5.43 21.34
CA ILE A 127 14.10 -5.06 21.63
C ILE A 127 13.19 -6.29 21.58
N ASP A 128 13.31 -7.13 20.54
CA ASP A 128 12.51 -8.35 20.40
C ASP A 128 12.75 -9.32 21.58
N ALA A 129 14.01 -9.49 22.00
CA ALA A 129 14.36 -10.29 23.17
C ALA A 129 13.79 -9.72 24.48
N ASN A 130 13.68 -8.39 24.60
CA ASN A 130 13.14 -7.72 25.78
C ASN A 130 11.59 -7.73 25.82
N ILE A 131 10.94 -7.81 24.65
CA ILE A 131 9.49 -8.03 24.54
C ILE A 131 9.16 -9.47 24.95
N GLN A 132 9.97 -10.45 24.55
CA GLN A 132 9.77 -11.85 24.90
C GLN A 132 9.99 -12.18 26.39
N SER A 133 10.70 -11.33 27.14
CA SER A 133 10.99 -11.53 28.58
C SER A 133 10.02 -10.83 29.52
N ASN A 134 9.13 -9.98 29.02
CA ASN A 134 8.01 -9.46 29.79
C ASN A 134 6.84 -10.43 29.61
N ASP A 135 6.43 -11.13 30.67
CA ASP A 135 5.21 -11.96 30.65
C ASP A 135 4.05 -11.11 30.11
N GLU A 136 3.50 -11.51 28.95
CA GLU A 136 2.29 -10.92 28.37
C GLU A 136 1.18 -10.94 29.43
N PRO A 137 0.63 -9.78 29.86
CA PRO A 137 -0.53 -9.79 30.73
C PRO A 137 -1.69 -10.41 29.94
N SER A 138 -2.18 -11.57 30.38
CA SER A 138 -3.31 -12.26 29.76
C SER A 138 -4.50 -11.31 29.65
N VAL A 139 -4.76 -10.88 28.41
CA VAL A 139 -5.81 -9.91 28.04
C VAL A 139 -7.21 -10.48 28.28
N GLU A 140 -7.31 -11.80 28.43
CA GLU A 140 -8.56 -12.55 28.56
C GLU A 140 -9.18 -12.46 29.97
N SER A 141 -8.42 -12.01 30.99
CA SER A 141 -8.93 -11.85 32.36
C SER A 141 -9.20 -10.40 32.80
N MET A 142 -8.94 -9.40 31.95
CA MET A 142 -9.08 -7.99 32.32
C MET A 142 -10.44 -7.40 31.98
N SER A 143 -10.96 -6.55 32.87
CA SER A 143 -12.20 -5.81 32.65
C SER A 143 -12.02 -4.75 31.56
N PRO A 144 -13.04 -4.46 30.73
CA PRO A 144 -13.00 -3.39 29.73
C PRO A 144 -12.65 -2.00 30.29
N ALA A 145 -12.87 -1.76 31.59
CA ALA A 145 -12.48 -0.51 32.25
C ALA A 145 -10.95 -0.41 32.45
N GLU A 146 -10.30 -1.52 32.77
CA GLU A 146 -8.86 -1.60 33.07
C GLU A 146 -8.05 -1.46 31.79
N LEU A 147 -8.50 -2.08 30.69
CA LEU A 147 -7.91 -1.91 29.36
C LEU A 147 -7.89 -0.44 28.93
N ARG A 148 -9.01 0.28 29.12
CA ARG A 148 -9.12 1.70 28.74
C ARG A 148 -8.19 2.60 29.56
N ALA A 149 -7.99 2.29 30.84
CA ALA A 149 -7.07 3.04 31.70
C ALA A 149 -5.60 2.83 31.26
N GLY A 150 -5.23 1.59 30.95
CA GLY A 150 -3.89 1.25 30.43
C GLY A 150 -3.56 1.97 29.11
N PHE A 151 -4.51 1.98 28.16
CA PHE A 151 -4.33 2.69 26.88
C PHE A 151 -4.14 4.20 27.06
N LYS A 152 -4.87 4.84 27.98
CA LYS A 152 -4.69 6.27 28.26
C LYS A 152 -3.31 6.58 28.83
N HIS A 153 -2.79 5.73 29.73
CA HIS A 153 -1.48 5.94 30.34
C HIS A 153 -0.33 5.76 29.33
N SER A 154 -0.42 4.73 28.46
CA SER A 154 0.54 4.50 27.38
C SER A 154 0.58 5.66 26.36
N MET A 155 -0.58 6.24 26.05
CA MET A 155 -0.68 7.35 25.11
C MET A 155 -0.09 8.65 25.69
N ALA A 156 -0.24 8.87 27.00
CA ALA A 156 0.33 10.03 27.69
C ALA A 156 1.87 10.00 27.72
N LEU A 157 2.48 8.83 27.89
CA LEU A 157 3.95 8.66 27.92
C LEU A 157 4.62 8.84 26.54
N LYS A 158 3.89 8.68 25.43
CA LYS A 158 4.41 8.91 24.07
C LYS A 158 4.33 10.37 23.61
N LEU A 159 3.71 11.24 24.41
CA LEU A 159 3.48 12.65 24.10
C LEU A 159 4.30 13.62 24.97
N ALA A 160 5.14 13.10 25.87
CA ALA A 160 6.15 13.86 26.62
C ALA A 160 7.55 13.60 26.05
#